data_AF-J9GDF6-F1
#
_entry.id   AF-J9GDF6-F1
#
_cell.length_a   1.000
_cell.length_b   1.000
_cell.length_c   1.000
_cell.angle_alpha   90.00
_cell.angle_beta   90.00
_cell.angle_gamma   90.00
#
_symmetry.space_group_name_H-M   'P 1'
#
loop_
_entity.id
_entity.type
_entity.pdbx_description
1 polymer ?
#
loop_
_entity_poly.entity_id
_entity_poly.type
_entity_poly.pdbx_seq_one_letter_code
_entity_poly.pdbx_strand_id
1 'polypeptide(L)'
;MHIHILGICGTFMGGVAQLALEAGHRVTGCDAHVYPPMSDALRKAGIDIIEGYDPKQLQTLSPDLFVIGNVISRGNPLMEAILDQGLPYTSGPA
;
A
#
# COMPACT_ATOMS: atom_id res chain seq x y z
N MET A 1 5.24 13.26 2.25
CA MET A 1 5.38 12.27 1.17
C MET A 1 4.09 11.47 1.08
N HIS A 2 3.74 11.00 -0.09
CA HIS A 2 2.66 10.06 -0.33
C HIS A 2 3.22 8.64 -0.43
N ILE A 3 2.90 7.82 0.55
CA ILE A 3 3.31 6.41 0.62
C ILE A 3 2.14 5.55 0.18
N HIS A 4 2.39 4.62 -0.74
CA HIS A 4 1.43 3.61 -1.15
C HIS A 4 1.86 2.21 -0.72
N ILE A 5 1.03 1.54 0.08
CA ILE A 5 1.36 0.24 0.68
C ILE A 5 0.62 -0.88 -0.02
N LEU A 6 1.36 -1.84 -0.59
CA LEU A 6 0.80 -3.06 -1.17
C LEU A 6 0.72 -4.15 -0.10
N GLY A 7 -0.45 -4.76 0.09
CA GLY A 7 -0.73 -5.71 1.17
C GLY A 7 -1.05 -5.02 2.50
N ILE A 8 -1.75 -3.87 2.45
CA ILE A 8 -1.98 -3.01 3.62
C ILE A 8 -2.90 -3.64 4.68
N CYS A 9 -3.74 -4.62 4.33
CA CYS A 9 -4.64 -5.28 5.27
C CYS A 9 -3.93 -6.32 6.15
N GLY A 10 -2.64 -6.61 5.92
CA GLY A 10 -1.86 -7.42 6.85
C GLY A 10 -1.67 -6.70 8.20
N THR A 11 -1.76 -7.41 9.33
CA THR A 11 -1.68 -6.82 10.67
C THR A 11 -0.46 -5.93 10.87
N PHE A 12 0.72 -6.37 10.42
CA PHE A 12 1.95 -5.60 10.49
C PHE A 12 1.92 -4.37 9.58
N MET A 13 1.53 -4.55 8.31
CA MET A 13 1.49 -3.48 7.33
C MET A 13 0.46 -2.40 7.68
N GLY A 14 -0.67 -2.79 8.26
CA GLY A 14 -1.67 -1.85 8.76
C GLY A 14 -1.14 -0.99 9.92
N GLY A 15 -0.35 -1.57 10.83
CA GLY A 15 0.34 -0.81 11.87
C GLY A 15 1.37 0.16 11.30
N VAL A 16 2.19 -0.28 10.34
CA VAL A 16 3.14 0.59 9.62
C VAL A 16 2.40 1.75 8.93
N ALA A 17 1.24 1.48 8.33
CA ALA A 17 0.42 2.49 7.68
C ALA A 17 -0.07 3.57 8.65
N GLN A 18 -0.53 3.17 9.84
CA GLN A 18 -0.94 4.10 10.90
C GLN A 18 0.23 4.95 11.40
N LEU A 19 1.39 4.34 11.65
CA LEU A 19 2.58 5.07 12.08
C LEU A 19 3.06 6.07 11.02
N ALA A 20 3.04 5.68 9.74
CA ALA A 20 3.39 6.58 8.64
C ALA A 20 2.42 7.77 8.55
N LEU A 21 1.13 7.54 8.81
CA LEU A 21 0.14 8.61 8.86
C LEU A 21 0.39 9.55 10.05
N GLU A 22 0.64 9.00 11.25
CA GLU A 22 0.97 9.78 12.45
C GLU A 22 2.27 10.59 12.29
N ALA A 23 3.24 10.09 11.52
CA ALA A 23 4.45 10.81 11.12
C ALA A 23 4.19 11.96 10.12
N GLY A 24 2.93 12.18 9.71
CA GLY A 24 2.54 13.26 8.81
C GLY A 24 2.67 12.93 7.32
N HIS A 25 2.77 11.65 6.95
CA HIS A 25 2.73 11.23 5.55
C HIS A 25 1.29 10.99 5.08
N ARG A 26 1.03 11.21 3.79
CA ARG A 26 -0.20 10.76 3.17
C ARG A 26 -0.06 9.27 2.89
N VAL A 27 -0.95 8.45 3.42
CA VAL A 27 -0.88 6.99 3.27
C VAL A 27 -2.09 6.51 2.50
N THR A 28 -1.84 5.73 1.44
CA THR A 28 -2.85 4.94 0.76
C THR A 28 -2.36 3.51 0.67
N GLY A 29 -3.26 2.56 0.40
CA GLY A 29 -2.82 1.18 0.19
C GLY A 29 -3.80 0.36 -0.62
N CYS A 30 -3.35 -0.83 -0.98
CA CYS A 30 -4.16 -1.80 -1.67
C CYS A 30 -3.95 -3.21 -1.13
N ASP A 31 -4.97 -4.05 -1.28
CA ASP A 31 -4.91 -5.45 -0.87
C ASP A 31 -5.82 -6.32 -1.77
N ALA A 32 -5.54 -7.63 -1.84
CA ALA A 32 -6.36 -8.59 -2.58
C ALA A 32 -7.80 -8.65 -2.05
N HIS A 33 -7.93 -8.56 -0.73
CA HIS A 33 -9.21 -8.60 -0.04
C HIS A 33 -9.28 -7.47 0.97
N VAL A 34 -10.24 -6.57 0.80
CA VAL A 34 -10.48 -5.46 1.73
C VAL A 34 -11.72 -5.79 2.54
N TYR A 35 -11.53 -6.31 3.75
CA TYR A 35 -12.63 -6.75 4.61
C TYR A 35 -12.46 -6.32 6.08
N PRO A 36 -13.57 -6.16 6.83
CA PRO A 36 -13.53 -5.86 8.26
C PRO A 36 -12.90 -7.01 9.05
N PRO A 37 -12.19 -6.74 10.16
CA PRO A 37 -12.14 -5.47 10.89
C PRO A 37 -10.99 -4.53 10.46
N MET A 38 -10.03 -5.00 9.67
CA MET A 38 -8.83 -4.22 9.35
C MET A 38 -9.13 -3.07 8.38
N SER A 39 -9.99 -3.29 7.39
CA SER A 39 -10.42 -2.24 6.46
C SER A 39 -11.03 -1.05 7.18
N ASP A 40 -11.87 -1.32 8.19
CA ASP A 40 -12.59 -0.29 8.94
C ASP A 40 -11.64 0.48 9.85
N ALA A 41 -10.68 -0.21 10.47
CA ALA A 41 -9.66 0.42 11.31
C ALA A 41 -8.80 1.39 10.51
N LEU A 42 -8.34 0.97 9.32
CA LEU A 42 -7.53 1.80 8.43
C LEU A 42 -8.32 2.97 7.84
N ARG A 43 -9.56 2.75 7.39
CA ARG A 43 -10.43 3.84 6.92
C ARG A 43 -10.75 4.85 8.02
N LYS A 44 -10.99 4.39 9.26
CA LYS A 44 -11.20 5.26 10.44
C LYS A 44 -9.95 6.08 10.77
N ALA A 45 -8.77 5.53 10.54
CA ALA A 45 -7.53 6.28 10.67
C ALA A 45 -7.38 7.36 9.57
N GLY A 46 -8.17 7.32 8.50
CA GLY A 46 -8.08 8.25 7.37
C GLY A 46 -7.21 7.75 6.23
N ILE A 47 -6.99 6.44 6.15
CA ILE A 47 -6.18 5.79 5.11
C ILE A 47 -7.10 5.30 3.99
N ASP A 48 -6.83 5.73 2.76
CA ASP A 48 -7.57 5.26 1.58
C ASP A 48 -7.07 3.87 1.16
N ILE A 49 -8.00 2.92 1.08
CA ILE A 49 -7.72 1.54 0.72
C ILE A 49 -8.45 1.19 -0.58
N ILE A 50 -7.70 0.59 -1.51
CA ILE A 50 -8.16 0.11 -2.81
C ILE A 50 -8.15 -1.42 -2.80
N GLU A 51 -9.18 -2.04 -3.36
CA GLU A 51 -9.21 -3.50 -3.53
C GLU A 51 -8.53 -3.90 -4.86
N GLY A 52 -7.71 -4.95 -4.80
CA GLY A 52 -6.95 -5.47 -5.91
C GLY A 52 -5.64 -4.73 -6.20
N TYR A 53 -4.89 -5.26 -7.18
CA TYR A 53 -3.57 -4.79 -7.58
C TYR A 53 -3.57 -4.31 -9.05
N ASP A 54 -4.43 -3.34 -9.37
CA ASP A 54 -4.55 -2.80 -10.73
C ASP A 54 -3.44 -1.76 -10.99
N PRO A 55 -2.61 -1.89 -12.06
CA PRO A 55 -1.60 -0.91 -12.44
C PRO A 55 -2.12 0.53 -12.64
N LYS A 56 -3.41 0.71 -12.93
CA LYS A 56 -4.03 2.05 -13.04
C LYS A 56 -3.92 2.87 -11.75
N GLN A 57 -3.72 2.20 -10.61
CA GLN A 57 -3.48 2.86 -9.33
C GLN A 57 -2.24 3.77 -9.39
N LEU A 58 -1.21 3.43 -10.18
CA LEU A 58 0.01 4.24 -10.35
C LEU A 58 -0.29 5.63 -10.92
N GLN A 59 -1.17 5.69 -11.92
CA GLN A 59 -1.55 6.94 -12.60
C GLN A 59 -2.48 7.79 -11.75
N THR A 60 -3.33 7.15 -10.95
CA THR A 60 -4.36 7.84 -10.17
C THR A 60 -3.80 8.40 -8.85
N LEU A 61 -2.87 7.68 -8.24
CA LEU A 61 -2.33 8.02 -6.92
C LEU A 61 -1.04 8.84 -7.00
N SER A 62 -0.18 8.57 -7.98
CA SER A 62 1.17 9.17 -8.10
C SER A 62 1.94 9.25 -6.76
N PRO A 63 2.12 8.13 -6.04
CA PRO A 63 2.83 8.13 -4.77
C PRO A 63 4.34 8.32 -4.95
N ASP A 64 4.98 8.87 -3.92
CA ASP A 64 6.43 9.10 -3.88
C ASP A 64 7.21 7.82 -3.58
N LEU A 65 6.60 6.88 -2.84
CA LEU A 65 7.23 5.63 -2.40
C LEU A 65 6.20 4.50 -2.30
N PHE A 66 6.57 3.32 -2.81
CA PHE A 66 5.82 2.10 -2.63
C PHE A 66 6.41 1.25 -1.51
N VAL A 67 5.59 0.80 -0.55
CA VAL A 67 6.01 -0.17 0.46
C VAL A 67 5.39 -1.52 0.13
N ILE A 68 6.25 -2.51 -0.11
CA ILE A 68 5.83 -3.83 -0.58
C ILE A 68 5.73 -4.78 0.61
N GLY A 69 4.53 -5.26 0.89
CA GLY A 69 4.29 -6.30 1.88
C GLY A 69 4.80 -7.68 1.40
N ASN A 70 5.12 -8.55 2.35
CA ASN A 70 5.71 -9.88 2.06
C ASN A 70 4.82 -10.81 1.22
N VAL A 71 3.51 -10.57 1.17
CA VAL A 71 2.57 -11.37 0.37
C VAL A 71 2.64 -11.07 -1.13
N ILE A 72 3.36 -10.02 -1.53
CA ILE A 72 3.49 -9.61 -2.93
C ILE A 72 4.70 -10.28 -3.55
N SER A 73 4.48 -11.00 -4.65
CA SER A 73 5.51 -11.65 -5.44
C SER A 73 5.53 -11.14 -6.88
N ARG A 74 6.58 -11.51 -7.63
CA ARG A 74 6.60 -11.36 -9.10
C ARG A 74 5.37 -12.01 -9.72
N GLY A 75 4.90 -11.45 -10.83
CA GLY A 75 3.63 -11.80 -11.48
C GLY A 75 2.42 -11.02 -10.96
N ASN A 76 2.55 -10.26 -9.86
CA ASN A 76 1.54 -9.30 -9.45
C ASN A 76 1.52 -8.10 -10.43
N PRO A 77 0.40 -7.78 -11.09
CA PRO A 77 0.36 -6.75 -12.14
C PRO A 77 0.86 -5.37 -11.68
N LEU A 78 0.47 -4.94 -10.48
CA LEU A 78 0.92 -3.66 -9.92
C LEU A 78 2.41 -3.68 -9.59
N MET A 79 2.91 -4.80 -9.04
CA MET A 79 4.34 -4.95 -8.73
C MET A 79 5.20 -4.91 -10.00
N GLU A 80 4.80 -5.63 -11.05
CA GLU A 80 5.51 -5.60 -12.34
C GLU A 80 5.52 -4.17 -12.90
N ALA A 81 4.39 -3.46 -12.86
CA ALA A 81 4.31 -2.08 -13.35
C ALA A 81 5.19 -1.09 -12.56
N ILE A 82 5.33 -1.26 -11.23
CA ILE A 82 6.24 -0.48 -10.38
C ILE A 82 7.69 -0.71 -10.82
N LEU A 83 8.07 -1.97 -11.06
CA LEU A 83 9.41 -2.35 -11.49
C LEU A 83 9.73 -1.85 -12.91
N ASP A 84 8.80 -2.02 -13.85
CA ASP A 84 8.95 -1.61 -15.25
C ASP A 84 9.13 -0.10 -15.39
N GLN A 85 8.48 0.69 -14.52
CA GLN A 85 8.61 2.15 -14.48
C GLN A 85 9.77 2.63 -13.61
N GLY A 86 10.49 1.73 -12.92
CA GLY A 86 11.60 2.08 -12.04
C GLY A 86 11.20 2.99 -10.88
N LEU A 87 9.96 2.86 -10.38
CA LEU A 87 9.44 3.72 -9.33
C LEU A 87 10.11 3.41 -7.98
N PRO A 88 10.27 4.39 -7.07
CA PRO A 88 10.88 4.14 -5.77
C PRO A 88 10.04 3.16 -4.94
N TYR A 89 10.63 2.05 -4.51
CA TYR A 89 9.99 1.08 -3.63
C TYR A 89 10.93 0.61 -2.51
N THR A 90 10.34 0.16 -1.40
CA THR A 90 11.03 -0.46 -0.27
C THR A 90 10.20 -1.61 0.29
N SER A 91 10.79 -2.49 1.08
CA SER A 91 10.05 -3.48 1.86
C SER A 91 9.61 -2.90 3.20
N GLY A 92 8.64 -3.56 3.84
CA GLY A 92 8.49 -3.43 5.30
C GLY A 92 9.77 -3.86 6.03
N PRO A 93 9.98 -3.41 7.28
CA PRO A 93 11.06 -3.91 8.13
C PRO A 93 10.99 -5.44 8.30
N ALA A 94 12.14 -6.09 8.36
CA ALA A 94 12.29 -7.52 8.66
C ALA A 94 12.22 -7.80 10.18
#